data_AF-A0A0N5CGG3-F1
#
_entry.id   AF-A0A0N5CGG3-F1
#
_cell.length_a   1.000
_cell.length_b   1.000
_cell.length_c   1.000
_cell.angle_alpha   90.00
_cell.angle_beta   90.00
_cell.angle_gamma   90.00
#
_symmetry.space_group_name_H-M   'P 1'
#
loop_
_entity.id
_entity.type
_entity.pdbx_description
1 polymer ?
#
loop_
_entity_poly.entity_id
_entity_poly.type
_entity_poly.pdbx_seq_one_letter_code
_entity_poly.pdbx_strand_id
1 'polypeptide(L)'
;MSSFFSHHLCSPCKFLFKEVKKVMPTVSKDTEQQFRDTVQKTCDRMLKTIPLLDKVCKEVTEDTIEEVFKDLYETERLIDPDEICRKMHMCN
;
A
#
# COMPACT_ATOMS: atom_id res chain seq x y z
N MET A 1 18.02 13.31 1.57
CA MET A 1 17.10 14.15 0.77
C MET A 1 15.82 13.34 0.55
N SER A 2 14.82 13.41 1.44
CA SER A 2 13.60 12.62 1.21
C SER A 2 12.31 13.15 1.87
N SER A 3 12.37 14.02 2.88
CA SER A 3 11.16 14.34 3.68
C SER A 3 10.13 15.24 3.00
N PHE A 4 10.46 15.93 1.92
CA PHE A 4 9.52 16.83 1.23
C PHE A 4 8.66 16.12 0.18
N PHE A 5 9.10 14.99 -0.37
CA PHE A 5 8.36 14.27 -1.41
C PHE A 5 7.29 13.33 -0.83
N SER A 6 7.50 12.82 0.37
CA SER A 6 6.69 11.75 0.94
C SER A 6 5.25 12.19 1.24
N HIS A 7 5.03 13.41 1.73
CA HIS A 7 3.70 13.95 2.01
C HIS A 7 2.76 14.02 0.79
N HIS A 8 3.32 14.29 -0.39
CA HIS A 8 2.54 14.35 -1.63
C HIS A 8 2.07 12.96 -2.10
N LEU A 9 2.68 11.90 -1.56
CA LEU A 9 2.31 10.52 -1.82
C LEU A 9 1.19 10.01 -0.90
N CYS A 10 0.79 10.79 0.11
CA CYS A 10 -0.26 10.38 1.06
C CYS A 10 -1.59 10.06 0.38
N SER A 11 -2.06 10.96 -0.50
CA SER A 11 -3.32 10.77 -1.24
C SER A 11 -3.28 9.56 -2.19
N PRO A 12 -2.29 9.42 -3.10
CA PRO A 12 -2.21 8.27 -3.99
C PRO A 12 -1.97 6.96 -3.21
N CYS A 13 -1.23 6.98 -2.10
CA CYS A 13 -1.08 5.83 -1.23
C CYS A 13 -2.41 5.38 -0.62
N LYS A 14 -3.16 6.31 -0.01
CA LYS A 14 -4.47 5.97 0.56
C LYS A 14 -5.41 5.46 -0.50
N PHE A 15 -5.35 6.01 -1.70
CA PHE A 15 -6.14 5.52 -2.81
C PHE A 15 -5.80 4.07 -3.19
N LEU A 16 -4.51 3.76 -3.34
CA LEU A 16 -4.04 2.39 -3.61
C LEU A 16 -4.63 1.41 -2.60
N PHE A 17 -4.41 1.66 -1.31
CA PHE A 17 -4.86 0.73 -0.26
C PHE A 17 -6.38 0.73 -0.06
N LYS A 18 -7.10 1.80 -0.43
CA LYS A 18 -8.57 1.78 -0.51
C LYS A 18 -9.05 0.81 -1.59
N GLU A 19 -8.38 0.77 -2.74
CA GLU A 19 -8.71 -0.16 -3.81
C GLU A 19 -8.33 -1.61 -3.44
N VAL A 20 -7.16 -1.81 -2.83
CA VAL A 20 -6.74 -3.12 -2.30
C VAL A 20 -7.75 -3.63 -1.27
N LYS A 21 -8.17 -2.80 -0.32
CA LYS A 21 -9.17 -3.15 0.71
C LYS A 21 -10.50 -3.62 0.13
N LYS A 22 -10.93 -3.09 -1.02
CA LYS A 22 -12.18 -3.53 -1.68
C LYS A 22 -12.10 -4.96 -2.18
N VAL A 23 -10.90 -5.40 -2.58
CA VAL A 23 -10.66 -6.75 -3.10
C VAL A 23 -10.30 -7.71 -1.97
N MET A 24 -9.51 -7.22 -1.01
CA MET A 24 -8.94 -8.01 0.07
C MET A 24 -9.06 -7.22 1.39
N PRO A 25 -10.20 -7.25 2.08
CA PRO A 25 -10.43 -6.41 3.25
C PRO A 25 -9.61 -6.81 4.48
N THR A 26 -9.19 -8.07 4.55
CA THR A 26 -8.41 -8.68 5.63
C THR A 26 -7.19 -9.39 5.07
N VAL A 27 -6.14 -9.47 5.87
CA VAL A 27 -4.97 -10.31 5.59
C VAL A 27 -4.77 -11.31 6.72
N SER A 28 -4.35 -12.52 6.36
CA SER A 28 -3.86 -13.54 7.29
C SER A 28 -2.47 -13.99 6.86
N LYS A 29 -1.77 -14.71 7.74
CA LYS A 29 -0.40 -15.20 7.51
C LYS A 29 -0.24 -15.96 6.18
N ASP A 30 -1.26 -16.69 5.75
CA ASP A 30 -1.22 -17.52 4.54
C ASP A 30 -1.50 -16.72 3.24
N THR A 31 -1.81 -15.43 3.37
CA THR A 31 -2.27 -14.60 2.25
C THR A 31 -1.21 -13.59 1.77
N GLU A 32 0.05 -13.74 2.17
CA GLU A 32 1.12 -12.82 1.79
C GLU A 32 1.26 -12.64 0.28
N GLN A 33 1.37 -13.76 -0.43
CA GLN A 33 1.50 -13.74 -1.88
C GLN A 33 0.26 -13.11 -2.53
N GLN A 34 -0.93 -13.44 -2.00
CA GLN A 34 -2.18 -12.88 -2.49
C GLN A 34 -2.26 -11.36 -2.26
N PHE A 35 -1.78 -10.87 -1.12
CA PHE A 35 -1.72 -9.46 -0.80
C PHE A 35 -0.79 -8.71 -1.76
N ARG A 36 0.43 -9.23 -2.00
CA ARG A 36 1.37 -8.68 -2.98
C ARG A 36 0.79 -8.63 -4.38
N ASP A 37 0.21 -9.74 -4.84
CA ASP A 37 -0.41 -9.84 -6.16
C ASP A 37 -1.57 -8.86 -6.30
N THR A 38 -2.36 -8.67 -5.24
CA THR A 38 -3.49 -7.73 -5.24
C THR A 38 -3.00 -6.29 -5.33
N VAL A 39 -1.94 -5.95 -4.59
CA VAL A 39 -1.31 -4.61 -4.64
C VAL A 39 -0.73 -4.35 -6.03
N GLN A 40 0.04 -5.29 -6.58
CA GLN A 40 0.61 -5.19 -7.93
C GLN A 40 -0.47 -5.02 -9.00
N LYS A 41 -1.50 -5.87 -8.99
CA LYS A 41 -2.62 -5.78 -9.95
C LYS A 41 -3.37 -4.44 -9.83
N THR A 42 -3.52 -3.94 -8.60
CA THR A 42 -4.17 -2.65 -8.36
C THR A 42 -3.31 -1.51 -8.90
N CYS A 43 -1.99 -1.58 -8.69
CA CYS A 43 -1.03 -0.68 -9.30
C CYS A 43 -1.15 -0.69 -10.82
N ASP A 44 -0.99 -1.84 -11.47
CA ASP A 44 -1.07 -1.98 -12.93
C ASP A 44 -2.38 -1.43 -13.51
N ARG A 45 -3.50 -1.69 -12.84
CA ARG A 45 -4.84 -1.20 -13.24
C ARG A 45 -4.96 0.32 -13.14
N MET A 46 -4.33 0.94 -12.14
CA MET A 46 -4.61 2.32 -11.74
C MET A 46 -3.50 3.32 -12.09
N LEU A 47 -2.34 2.86 -12.59
CA LEU A 47 -1.16 3.69 -12.94
C LEU A 47 -1.48 4.91 -13.81
N LYS A 48 -2.52 4.85 -14.65
CA LYS A 48 -2.93 5.94 -15.54
C LYS A 48 -4.04 6.83 -14.97
N THR A 49 -4.60 6.47 -13.83
CA THR A 49 -5.80 7.09 -13.26
C THR A 49 -5.46 8.17 -12.24
N ILE A 50 -4.32 8.03 -11.53
CA ILE A 50 -3.93 8.96 -10.46
C ILE A 50 -2.49 9.45 -10.63
N PRO A 51 -2.26 10.77 -10.60
CA PRO A 51 -0.91 11.33 -10.59
C PRO A 51 -0.07 10.79 -9.42
N LEU A 52 1.20 10.48 -9.69
CA LEU A 52 2.17 10.01 -8.69
C LEU A 52 1.89 8.61 -8.11
N LEU A 53 0.86 7.91 -8.61
CA LEU A 53 0.60 6.53 -8.20
C LEU A 53 1.72 5.60 -8.66
N ASP A 54 2.37 5.91 -9.78
CA ASP A 54 3.57 5.22 -10.27
C ASP A 54 4.70 5.21 -9.24
N LYS A 55 4.92 6.34 -8.56
CA LYS A 55 5.93 6.44 -7.51
C LYS A 55 5.55 5.63 -6.27
N VAL A 56 4.28 5.72 -5.84
CA VAL A 56 3.78 4.92 -4.73
C VAL A 56 3.93 3.43 -5.04
N CYS A 57 3.49 2.99 -6.22
CA CYS A 57 3.56 1.60 -6.63
C CYS A 57 4.99 1.08 -6.66
N LYS A 58 5.93 1.89 -7.15
CA LYS A 58 7.36 1.56 -7.13
C LYS A 58 7.88 1.38 -5.70
N GLU A 59 7.66 2.36 -4.82
CA GLU A 59 8.13 2.29 -3.43
C GLU A 59 7.50 1.13 -2.66
N VAL A 60 6.21 0.87 -2.87
CA VAL A 60 5.50 -0.24 -2.23
C VAL A 60 6.06 -1.59 -2.69
N THR A 61 6.25 -1.78 -3.99
CA THR A 61 6.57 -3.10 -4.58
C THR A 61 8.05 -3.47 -4.51
N GLU A 62 8.95 -2.48 -4.45
CA GLU A 62 10.39 -2.76 -4.47
C GLU A 62 10.95 -3.14 -3.08
N ASP A 63 10.45 -2.60 -1.96
CA ASP A 63 11.08 -2.86 -0.64
C ASP A 63 10.15 -2.88 0.58
N THR A 64 8.95 -2.27 0.55
CA THR A 64 8.19 -2.00 1.80
C THR A 64 6.96 -2.90 2.02
N ILE A 65 6.44 -3.56 0.97
CA ILE A 65 5.19 -4.34 1.10
C ILE A 65 5.30 -5.53 2.06
N GLU A 66 6.50 -6.09 2.18
CA GLU A 66 6.86 -7.21 3.03
C GLU A 66 6.71 -6.86 4.52
N GLU A 67 7.25 -5.71 4.91
CA GLU A 67 7.13 -5.16 6.27
C GLU A 67 5.69 -4.74 6.57
N VAL A 68 5.00 -4.11 5.61
CA VAL A 68 3.58 -3.74 5.75
C VAL A 68 2.72 -4.98 5.98
N PHE A 69 2.95 -6.05 5.21
CA PHE A 69 2.22 -7.30 5.39
C PHE A 69 2.48 -7.90 6.77
N LYS A 70 3.75 -7.92 7.20
CA LYS A 70 4.15 -8.46 8.49
C LYS A 70 3.38 -7.87 9.65
N ASP A 71 3.31 -6.55 9.67
CA ASP A 71 2.62 -5.81 10.71
C ASP A 71 1.10 -6.01 10.69
N LEU A 72 0.51 -6.25 9.52
CA LEU A 72 -0.94 -6.46 9.38
C LEU A 72 -1.36 -7.87 9.83
N TYR A 73 -0.56 -8.91 9.56
CA TYR A 73 -0.96 -10.29 9.89
C TYR A 73 -0.74 -10.65 11.36
N GLU A 74 0.21 -10.04 12.07
CA GLU A 74 0.51 -10.36 13.48
C GLU A 74 -0.69 -10.12 14.42
N THR A 75 -1.77 -9.55 13.89
CA THR A 75 -2.99 -9.20 14.63
C THR A 75 -4.28 -9.45 13.84
N GLU A 76 -4.25 -10.24 12.75
CA GLU A 76 -5.39 -10.47 11.84
C GLU A 76 -6.11 -9.16 11.46
N ARG A 77 -5.34 -8.12 11.13
CA ARG A 77 -5.89 -6.77 10.95
C ARG A 77 -6.60 -6.60 9.61
N LEU A 78 -7.62 -5.75 9.66
CA LEU A 78 -8.21 -5.13 8.50
C LEU A 78 -7.18 -4.25 7.79
N ILE A 79 -7.24 -4.20 6.46
CA ILE A 79 -6.48 -3.21 5.71
C ILE A 79 -6.96 -1.82 6.11
N ASP A 80 -6.07 -1.02 6.70
CA ASP A 80 -6.28 0.40 6.99
C ASP A 80 -5.33 1.24 6.13
N PRO A 81 -5.85 1.92 5.09
CA PRO A 81 -5.05 2.80 4.23
C PRO A 81 -4.33 3.91 5.00
N ASP A 82 -4.93 4.44 6.08
CA ASP A 82 -4.31 5.51 6.87
C ASP A 82 -3.11 4.99 7.67
N GLU A 83 -3.25 3.82 8.30
CA GLU A 83 -2.16 3.20 9.06
C GLU A 83 -1.00 2.79 8.13
N ILE A 84 -1.31 2.11 7.03
CA ILE A 84 -0.31 1.63 6.07
C ILE A 84 0.49 2.81 5.50
N CYS A 85 -0.19 3.87 5.05
CA CYS A 85 0.50 5.00 4.44
C CYS A 85 1.33 5.83 5.44
N ARG A 86 0.97 5.84 6.73
CA ARG A 86 1.83 6.41 7.78
C ARG A 86 3.07 5.56 8.03
N LYS A 87 2.94 4.23 8.04
CA LYS A 87 4.07 3.31 8.20
C LYS A 87 5.08 3.42 7.06
N MET A 88 4.59 3.56 5.84
CA MET A 88 5.46 3.83 4.69
C MET A 88 5.98 5.27 4.65
N HIS A 89 5.76 6.05 5.70
CA HIS A 89 6.19 7.46 5.82
C HIS A 89 5.65 8.39 4.71
N MET A 90 4.61 7.97 3.99
CA MET A 90 3.94 8.76 2.94
C MET A 90 2.88 9.70 3.51
N CYS A 91 2.40 9.45 4.73
CA CYS A 91 1.49 10.32 5.47
C CYS A 91 2.08 10.65 6.85
N ASN A 92 1.74 11.83 7.37
CA ASN A 92 1.91 12.15 8.79
C ASN A 92 0.65 11.78 9.59
#